data_AF-V6DLE1-F1
#
_entry.id   AF-V6DLE1-F1
#
_cell.length_a   1.000
_cell.length_b   1.000
_cell.length_c   1.000
_cell.angle_alpha   90.00
_cell.angle_beta   90.00
_cell.angle_gamma   90.00
#
_symmetry.space_group_name_H-M   'P 1'
#
loop_
_entity.id
_entity.type
_entity.pdbx_description
1 polymer ?
#
loop_
_entity_poly.entity_id
_entity_poly.type
_entity_poly.pdbx_seq_one_letter_code
_entity_poly.pdbx_strand_id
1 'polypeptide(L)' 'MEKLKGEIKFKDGLIVHFEGYRGQLSDTIKYFDENDEEVPYNQIVGRRYDYYKLTGVDGSRFTYDNFICPNYER' A
#
# COMPACT_ATOMS: atom_id res chain seq x y z
N MET A 1 -5.50 18.08 -3.63
CA MET A 1 -5.20 16.86 -2.85
C MET A 1 -3.81 16.41 -3.24
N GLU A 2 -2.91 16.25 -2.28
CA GLU A 2 -1.53 15.81 -2.57
C GLU A 2 -1.52 14.34 -2.99
N LYS A 3 -0.95 14.06 -4.16
CA LYS A 3 -0.76 12.70 -4.67
C LYS A 3 0.48 12.10 -4.00
N LEU A 4 0.28 10.94 -3.38
CA LEU A 4 1.31 10.20 -2.65
C LEU A 4 1.65 8.94 -3.42
N LYS A 5 2.94 8.59 -3.43
CA LYS A 5 3.41 7.31 -3.97
C LYS A 5 3.69 6.37 -2.81
N GLY A 6 3.19 5.16 -2.90
CA GLY A 6 3.36 4.16 -1.88
C GLY A 6 4.06 2.92 -2.38
N GLU A 7 4.73 2.23 -1.46
CA GLU A 7 5.38 0.95 -1.69
C GLU A 7 5.16 0.07 -0.45
N ILE A 8 4.84 -1.20 -0.66
CA ILE A 8 4.61 -2.18 0.40
C ILE A 8 5.42 -3.42 0.06
N LYS A 9 6.31 -3.82 0.98
CA LYS A 9 7.03 -5.08 0.90
C LYS A 9 6.40 -6.08 1.87
N PHE A 10 5.74 -7.09 1.33
CA PHE A 10 5.17 -8.18 2.12
C PHE A 10 6.24 -9.16 2.61
N LYS A 11 5.99 -9.80 3.75
CA LYS A 11 6.93 -10.78 4.33
C LYS A 11 7.17 -12.01 3.47
N ASP A 12 6.24 -12.31 2.57
CA ASP A 12 6.32 -13.41 1.60
C ASP A 12 7.20 -13.06 0.38
N GLY A 13 7.70 -11.82 0.30
CA GLY A 13 8.55 -11.34 -0.79
C GLY A 13 7.85 -10.53 -1.86
N LEU A 14 6.50 -10.54 -1.92
CA LEU A 14 5.73 -9.67 -2.81
C LEU A 14 6.01 -8.19 -2.50
N ILE A 15 6.39 -7.42 -3.52
CA ILE A 15 6.50 -5.96 -3.44
C ILE A 15 5.42 -5.36 -4.33
N VAL A 16 4.68 -4.40 -3.80
CA VAL A 16 3.69 -3.64 -4.58
C VAL A 16 3.90 -2.15 -4.43
N HIS A 17 3.64 -1.42 -5.50
CA HIS A 17 3.64 0.02 -5.57
C HIS A 17 2.22 0.53 -5.85
N PHE A 18 1.92 1.73 -5.39
CA PHE A 18 0.63 2.36 -5.65
C PHE A 18 0.74 3.88 -5.66
N GLU A 19 -0.27 4.53 -6.21
CA GLU A 19 -0.46 5.96 -6.09
C GLU A 19 -1.83 6.24 -5.46
N GLY A 20 -1.89 7.19 -4.53
CA GLY A 20 -3.14 7.52 -3.84
C GLY A 20 -3.09 8.86 -3.13
N TYR A 21 -4.10 9.12 -2.30
CA TYR A 21 -4.23 10.34 -1.51
C TYR A 21 -4.27 10.04 -0.02
N ARG A 22 -3.84 11.00 0.81
CA ARG A 22 -3.97 10.87 2.27
C ARG A 22 -5.45 10.71 2.66
N GLY A 23 -5.76 9.65 3.39
CA GLY A 23 -7.13 9.34 3.82
C GLY A 23 -7.97 8.59 2.78
N GLN A 24 -7.41 8.25 1.62
CA GLN A 24 -8.06 7.37 0.65
C GLN A 24 -8.22 5.97 1.24
N LEU A 25 -9.39 5.37 1.00
CA LEU A 25 -9.69 4.00 1.40
C LEU A 25 -8.81 3.03 0.62
N SER A 26 -8.19 2.08 1.32
CA SER A 26 -7.21 1.15 0.75
C SER A 26 -7.78 0.24 -0.35
N ASP A 27 -9.07 -0.12 -0.31
CA ASP A 27 -9.72 -0.91 -1.37
C ASP A 27 -9.90 -0.14 -2.68
N THR A 28 -9.89 1.20 -2.63
CA THR A 28 -10.05 2.06 -3.82
C THR A 28 -8.73 2.36 -4.52
N ILE A 29 -7.61 1.89 -3.96
CA ILE A 29 -6.27 2.09 -4.50
C ILE A 29 -5.93 0.95 -5.46
N LYS A 30 -5.31 1.28 -6.59
CA LYS A 30 -4.72 0.30 -7.49
C LYS A 30 -3.30 -0.01 -7.05
N TYR A 31 -2.98 -1.29 -6.97
CA TYR A 31 -1.67 -1.80 -6.58
C TYR A 31 -1.05 -2.50 -7.78
N PHE A 32 0.25 -2.35 -7.94
CA PHE A 32 1.01 -2.92 -9.05
C PHE A 32 2.26 -3.60 -8.51
N ASP A 33 2.66 -4.75 -9.05
CA ASP A 33 3.94 -5.36 -8.69
C ASP A 33 5.13 -4.73 -9.43
N GLU A 34 6.32 -5.30 -9.26
CA GLU A 34 7.57 -4.83 -9.85
C GLU A 34 7.59 -4.86 -11.40
N ASN A 35 6.70 -5.62 -12.03
CA ASN A 35 6.50 -5.71 -13.48
C ASN A 35 5.34 -4.83 -13.98
N ASP A 36 4.82 -3.93 -13.14
CA ASP A 36 3.66 -3.07 -13.43
C ASP A 36 2.35 -3.85 -13.69
N GLU A 37 2.25 -5.13 -13.26
CA GLU A 37 1.00 -5.88 -13.34
C GLU A 37 0.08 -5.56 -12.15
N GLU A 38 -1.23 -5.40 -12.41
CA GLU A 38 -2.20 -5.04 -11.37
C GLU A 38 -2.38 -6.18 -10.36
N VAL A 39 -2.12 -5.90 -9.09
CA VAL A 39 -2.32 -6.83 -7.97
C VAL A 39 -3.68 -6.52 -7.31
N PRO A 40 -4.63 -7.47 -7.32
CA PRO A 40 -5.95 -7.24 -6.72
C PRO A 40 -5.84 -6.95 -5.21
N TYR A 41 -6.60 -5.98 -4.70
CA TYR A 41 -6.64 -5.64 -3.28
C TYR A 41 -6.90 -6.86 -2.37
N ASN A 42 -7.79 -7.76 -2.80
CA ASN A 42 -8.12 -8.97 -2.05
C ASN A 42 -6.93 -9.93 -1.87
N GLN A 43 -5.88 -9.80 -2.70
CA GLN A 43 -4.65 -10.57 -2.52
C GLN A 43 -3.75 -9.97 -1.44
N ILE A 44 -3.85 -8.68 -1.13
CA ILE A 44 -2.93 -8.00 -0.21
C ILE A 44 -3.56 -7.63 1.14
N VAL A 45 -4.89 -7.54 1.21
CA VAL A 45 -5.61 -7.25 2.45
C VAL A 45 -5.33 -8.32 3.51
N GLY A 46 -5.11 -7.90 4.76
CA GLY A 46 -4.78 -8.80 5.86
C GLY A 46 -3.37 -9.41 5.83
N ARG A 47 -2.61 -9.22 4.74
CA ARG A 47 -1.21 -9.70 4.68
C ARG A 47 -0.28 -8.80 5.48
N ARG A 48 0.68 -9.44 6.17
CA ARG A 48 1.74 -8.73 6.90
C ARG A 48 2.84 -8.26 5.96
N TYR A 49 3.28 -7.03 6.18
CA TYR A 49 4.40 -6.42 5.49
C TYR A 49 5.60 -6.20 6.40
N ASP A 50 6.79 -6.31 5.81
CA ASP A 50 8.04 -5.86 6.42
C ASP A 50 8.03 -4.34 6.54
N TYR A 51 7.68 -3.66 5.45
CA TYR A 51 7.49 -2.21 5.46
C TYR A 51 6.39 -1.73 4.52
N TYR A 52 5.83 -0.58 4.89
CA TYR A 52 5.00 0.29 4.09
C TYR A 52 5.67 1.66 4.05
N LYS A 53 5.95 2.15 2.85
CA LYS A 53 6.57 3.44 2.59
C LYS A 53 5.58 4.32 1.85
N LEU A 54 5.40 5.54 2.32
CA LEU A 54 4.60 6.57 1.66
C LEU A 54 5.46 7.79 1.39
N THR A 55 5.56 8.19 0.14
CA THR A 55 6.39 9.30 -0.33
C THR A 55 5.49 10.42 -0.83
N GLY A 56 5.59 11.59 -0.21
CA GLY A 56 4.91 12.83 -0.61
C GLY A 56 5.91 13.96 -0.85
N VAL A 57 5.40 15.19 -0.94
CA VAL A 57 6.25 16.39 -1.15
C VAL A 57 7.12 16.68 0.07
N ASP A 58 6.58 16.46 1.27
CA ASP A 58 7.27 16.67 2.55
C ASP A 58 8.26 15.56 2.94
N GLY A 59 8.41 14.52 2.12
CA GLY A 59 9.34 13.41 2.34
C GLY A 59 8.68 12.03 2.41
N SER A 60 9.42 11.06 2.97
CA SER A 60 9.00 9.66 3.07
C SER A 60 8.66 9.26 4.51
N ARG A 61 7.51 8.62 4.70
CA ARG A 61 7.10 8.00 5.97
C ARG A 61 7.15 6.48 5.85
N PHE A 62 7.74 5.82 6.83
CA PHE A 62 7.80 4.37 6.92
C PHE A 62 6.95 3.84 8.07
N THR A 63 6.32 2.69 7.86
CA THR A 63 5.65 1.85 8.86
C THR A 63 6.15 0.43 8.70
N TYR A 64 6.38 -0.30 9.78
CA TYR A 64 7.00 -1.63 9.77
C TYR A 64 6.13 -2.64 10.52
N ASP A 65 6.31 -3.93 10.20
CA ASP A 65 5.71 -5.09 10.87
C ASP A 65 4.19 -4.98 11.13
N ASN A 66 3.44 -4.58 10.10
CA ASN A 66 2.00 -4.35 10.22
C ASN A 66 1.29 -4.93 8.99
N PHE A 67 -0.01 -4.71 8.83
CA PHE A 67 -0.80 -5.29 7.75
C PHE A 67 -1.77 -4.27 7.14
N ILE A 68 -2.28 -4.56 5.94
CA ILE A 68 -3.33 -3.74 5.32
C ILE A 68 -4.65 -4.10 6.00
N CYS A 69 -5.18 -3.18 6.79
CA CYS A 69 -6.47 -3.37 7.44
C CYS A 69 -7.59 -3.34 6.38
N PRO A 70 -8.50 -4.34 6.36
CA PRO A 70 -9.72 -4.24 5.59
C PRO A 70 -10.53 -3.05 6.10
N ASN A 71 -11.20 -2.34 5.19
CA ASN A 71 -12.22 -1.38 5.59
C ASN A 71 -13.38 -2.19 6.19
N TYR A 72 -13.47 -2.23 7.53
CA TYR A 72 -14.69 -2.66 8.19
C TYR A 72 -15.70 -1.53 8.04
N GLU A 73 -16.76 -1.79 7.27
CA GLU A 73 -17.99 -1.00 7.32
C GLU A 73 -18.39 -0.93 8.80
N ARG A 74 -18.42 0.30 9.33
CA ARG A 74 -18.73 0.58 10.73
C ARG A 74 -20.21 0.81 10.89
#